data_AF-A0A962EEB9-F1
#
_entry.id   AF-A0A962EEB9-F1
#
_cell.length_a   1.000
_cell.length_b   1.000
_cell.length_c   1.000
_cell.angle_alpha   90.00
_cell.angle_beta   90.00
_cell.angle_gamma   90.00
#
_symmetry.space_group_name_H-M   'P 1'
#
loop_
_entity.id
_entity.type
_entity.pdbx_description
1 polymer ?
#
loop_
_entity_poly.entity_id
_entity_poly.type
_entity_poly.pdbx_seq_one_letter_code
_entity_poly.pdbx_strand_id
1 'polypeptide(L)'
;QAVEMPLADHDHLIAYVLGLSHALNIAFFSALANSGEAAPKLAQMSSTTFDNQLKIAMGVANENPRLYYEIQSLNAHRGEALGALKRSVEELTRCIEEGDEIGFVALMERGRGYLSARGKAGR
;
A
#
# COMPACT_ATOMS: atom_id res chain seq x y z
N GLN A 1 9.40 -22.03 -0.19
CA GLN A 1 10.87 -22.06 -0.06
C GLN A 1 11.22 -21.18 1.13
N ALA A 2 11.93 -21.70 2.12
CA ALA A 2 12.39 -20.89 3.25
C ALA A 2 13.62 -20.08 2.81
N VAL A 3 13.62 -18.78 3.06
CA VAL A 3 14.77 -17.91 2.83
C VAL A 3 15.41 -17.68 4.19
N GLU A 4 16.62 -18.17 4.41
CA GLU A 4 17.41 -17.79 5.59
C GLU A 4 17.96 -16.38 5.39
N MET A 5 17.71 -15.51 6.36
CA MET A 5 18.23 -14.14 6.37
C MET A 5 18.53 -13.68 7.80
N PRO A 6 19.50 -12.77 7.99
CA PRO A 6 19.75 -12.13 9.27
C PRO A 6 18.50 -11.43 9.81
N LEU A 7 18.31 -11.43 11.13
CA LEU A 7 17.16 -10.81 11.82
C LEU A 7 16.93 -9.33 11.45
N ALA A 8 18.00 -8.56 11.25
CA ALA A 8 17.88 -7.17 10.82
C ALA A 8 17.33 -7.03 9.39
N ASP A 9 17.75 -7.91 8.46
CA ASP A 9 17.25 -7.94 7.09
C ASP A 9 15.81 -8.44 7.04
N HIS A 10 15.46 -9.39 7.90
CA HIS A 10 14.09 -9.85 8.12
C HIS A 10 13.18 -8.72 8.59
N ASP A 11 13.56 -7.99 9.65
CA ASP A 11 12.70 -6.96 10.23
C ASP A 11 12.51 -5.76 9.29
N HIS A 12 13.55 -5.43 8.51
CA HIS A 12 13.47 -4.44 7.44
C HIS A 12 12.52 -4.88 6.31
N LEU A 13 12.63 -6.13 5.82
CA LEU A 13 11.76 -6.63 4.76
C LEU A 13 10.31 -6.82 5.23
N ILE A 14 10.10 -7.25 6.47
CA ILE A 14 8.76 -7.39 7.07
C ILE A 14 8.10 -6.01 7.26
N ALA A 15 8.87 -4.95 7.54
CA ALA A 15 8.34 -3.58 7.59
C ALA A 15 7.67 -3.20 6.25
N TYR A 16 8.30 -3.54 5.14
CA TYR A 16 7.79 -3.26 3.80
C TYR A 16 6.75 -4.27 3.30
N VAL A 17 6.85 -5.56 3.66
CA VAL A 17 5.93 -6.59 3.16
C VAL A 17 4.62 -6.63 3.95
N LEU A 18 4.68 -6.58 5.28
CA LEU A 18 3.49 -6.59 6.14
C LEU A 18 3.06 -5.17 6.51
N GLY A 19 3.99 -4.35 7.02
CA GLY A 19 3.67 -3.00 7.47
C GLY A 19 3.05 -2.11 6.39
N LEU A 20 3.69 -2.02 5.21
CA LEU A 20 3.21 -1.16 4.13
C LEU A 20 1.84 -1.59 3.57
N SER A 21 1.63 -2.89 3.37
CA SER A 21 0.38 -3.42 2.80
C SER A 21 -0.81 -3.16 3.72
N HIS A 22 -0.66 -3.40 5.03
CA HIS A 22 -1.71 -3.09 5.99
C HIS A 22 -1.97 -1.59 6.09
N ALA A 23 -0.91 -0.76 6.14
CA ALA A 23 -1.04 0.68 6.22
C ALA A 23 -1.80 1.27 5.01
N LEU A 24 -1.48 0.80 3.80
CA LEU A 24 -2.17 1.20 2.57
C LEU A 24 -3.67 0.86 2.64
N ASN A 25 -4.00 -0.36 3.05
CA ASN A 25 -5.41 -0.78 3.12
C ASN A 25 -6.19 -0.05 4.21
N ILE A 26 -5.56 0.21 5.37
CA ILE A 26 -6.17 1.01 6.44
C ILE A 26 -6.45 2.43 5.96
N ALA A 27 -5.49 3.08 5.30
CA ALA A 27 -5.70 4.40 4.71
C ALA A 27 -6.81 4.39 3.65
N PHE A 28 -6.82 3.37 2.78
CA PHE A 28 -7.80 3.21 1.71
C PHE A 28 -9.24 3.08 2.24
N PHE A 29 -9.52 2.12 3.13
CA PHE A 29 -10.89 1.97 3.64
C PHE A 29 -11.31 3.15 4.53
N SER A 30 -10.36 3.83 5.18
CA SER A 30 -10.65 5.03 5.98
C SER A 30 -11.05 6.19 5.08
N ALA A 31 -10.37 6.38 3.94
CA ALA A 31 -10.75 7.39 2.94
C ALA A 31 -12.15 7.13 2.37
N LEU A 32 -12.47 5.86 2.07
CA LEU A 32 -13.81 5.47 1.63
C LEU A 32 -14.87 5.77 2.70
N ALA A 33 -14.65 5.34 3.95
CA ALA A 33 -15.59 5.60 5.04
C ALA A 33 -15.81 7.11 5.28
N ASN A 34 -14.74 7.92 5.18
CA ASN A 34 -14.80 9.36 5.39
C ASN A 34 -15.37 10.14 4.19
N SER A 35 -15.44 9.54 3.00
CA SER A 35 -16.01 10.18 1.80
C SER A 35 -17.53 10.42 1.91
N GLY A 36 -18.22 9.72 2.82
CA GLY A 36 -19.68 9.74 2.92
C GLY A 36 -20.40 8.95 1.82
N GLU A 37 -19.68 8.35 0.87
CA GLU A 37 -20.27 7.49 -0.15
C GLU A 37 -20.70 6.14 0.43
N ALA A 38 -21.91 5.70 0.08
CA ALA A 38 -22.45 4.44 0.57
C ALA A 38 -21.73 3.24 -0.10
N ALA A 39 -21.25 2.28 0.70
CA ALA A 39 -20.58 1.08 0.20
C ALA A 39 -21.35 0.32 -0.92
N PRO A 40 -22.70 0.20 -0.88
CA PRO A 40 -23.45 -0.42 -1.97
C PRO A 40 -23.36 0.35 -3.30
N LYS A 41 -23.25 1.69 -3.25
CA LYS A 41 -23.12 2.53 -4.44
C LYS A 41 -21.74 2.39 -5.08
N LEU A 42 -20.69 2.29 -4.26
CA LEU A 42 -19.32 2.03 -4.74
C LEU A 42 -19.20 0.64 -5.36
N ALA A 43 -19.88 -0.38 -4.82
CA ALA A 43 -19.92 -1.73 -5.38
C ALA A 43 -20.69 -1.84 -6.70
N GLN A 44 -21.64 -0.95 -6.99
CA GLN A 44 -22.35 -0.92 -8.27
C GLN A 44 -21.56 -0.24 -9.39
N MET A 45 -20.63 0.64 -9.04
CA MET A 45 -19.78 1.38 -9.98
C MET A 45 -18.37 0.79 -10.08
N SER A 46 -18.14 -0.39 -9.50
CA SER A 46 -16.81 -0.93 -9.34
C SER A 46 -16.24 -1.44 -10.67
N SER A 47 -14.95 -1.16 -10.87
CA SER A 47 -14.14 -1.86 -11.85
C SER A 47 -13.60 -3.16 -11.25
N THR A 48 -13.14 -4.08 -12.10
CA THR A 48 -12.46 -5.31 -11.66
C THR A 48 -11.28 -5.02 -10.73
N THR A 49 -10.53 -3.93 -10.99
CA THR A 49 -9.42 -3.48 -10.12
C THR A 49 -9.92 -3.03 -8.75
N PHE A 50 -10.98 -2.23 -8.71
CA PHE A 50 -11.54 -1.72 -7.45
C PHE A 50 -12.08 -2.87 -6.59
N ASP A 51 -12.81 -3.82 -7.18
CA ASP A 51 -13.32 -4.99 -6.45
C ASP A 51 -12.19 -5.84 -5.86
N ASN A 52 -11.11 -6.05 -6.62
CA ASN A 52 -9.96 -6.78 -6.12
C ASN A 52 -9.29 -6.06 -4.95
N GLN A 53 -9.13 -4.73 -5.02
CA GLN A 53 -8.58 -3.95 -3.92
C GLN A 53 -9.51 -3.95 -2.70
N LEU A 54 -10.82 -3.83 -2.90
CA LEU A 54 -11.80 -3.86 -1.83
C LEU A 54 -11.81 -5.20 -1.10
N LYS A 55 -11.65 -6.32 -1.82
CA LYS A 55 -11.49 -7.66 -1.21
C LYS A 55 -10.29 -7.74 -0.28
N ILE A 56 -9.14 -7.17 -0.68
CA ILE A 56 -7.94 -7.12 0.17
C ILE A 56 -8.21 -6.27 1.41
N ALA A 57 -8.81 -5.09 1.23
CA ALA A 57 -9.13 -4.18 2.32
C ALA A 57 -10.12 -4.79 3.33
N MET A 58 -11.12 -5.53 2.85
CA MET A 58 -12.04 -6.28 3.71
C MET A 58 -11.33 -7.39 4.49
N GLY A 59 -10.34 -8.07 3.91
CA GLY A 59 -9.50 -9.02 4.64
C GLY A 59 -8.80 -8.36 5.82
N VAL A 60 -8.09 -7.26 5.56
CA VAL A 60 -7.39 -6.46 6.58
C VAL A 60 -8.36 -5.96 7.67
N ALA A 61 -9.54 -5.48 7.30
CA ALA A 61 -10.52 -4.94 8.25
C ALA A 61 -11.11 -6.01 9.20
N ASN A 62 -11.07 -7.29 8.83
CA ASN A 62 -11.59 -8.40 9.64
C ASN A 62 -10.54 -9.09 10.52
N GLU A 63 -9.29 -8.60 10.50
CA GLU A 63 -8.22 -9.11 11.36
C GLU A 63 -8.16 -8.38 12.72
N ASN A 64 -7.28 -8.84 13.62
CA ASN A 64 -7.17 -8.26 14.95
C ASN A 64 -6.50 -6.87 14.92
N PRO A 65 -7.21 -5.78 15.25
CA PRO A 65 -6.66 -4.42 15.17
C PRO A 65 -5.51 -4.16 16.15
N ARG A 66 -5.45 -4.88 17.28
CA ARG A 66 -4.33 -4.76 18.24
C ARG A 66 -3.04 -5.33 17.67
N LEU A 67 -3.13 -6.49 17.03
CA LEU A 67 -2.00 -7.12 16.34
C LEU A 67 -1.45 -6.20 15.23
N TYR A 68 -2.32 -5.57 14.46
CA TYR A 68 -1.88 -4.65 13.41
C TYR A 68 -1.27 -3.37 13.97
N TYR A 69 -1.82 -2.82 15.05
CA TYR A 69 -1.17 -1.72 15.75
C TYR A 69 0.23 -2.11 16.23
N GLU A 70 0.41 -3.30 16.79
CA GLU A 70 1.72 -3.83 17.20
C GLU A 70 2.67 -3.98 16.00
N ILE A 71 2.23 -4.57 14.88
CA ILE A 71 3.03 -4.68 13.65
C ILE A 71 3.49 -3.31 13.16
N GLN A 72 2.62 -2.30 13.19
CA GLN A 72 2.95 -0.93 12.76
C GLN A 72 3.83 -0.18 13.75
N SER A 73 3.64 -0.40 15.06
CA SER A 73 4.29 0.39 16.12
C SER A 73 5.62 -0.20 16.59
N LEU A 74 5.76 -1.53 16.57
CA LEU A 74 6.94 -2.22 17.10
C LEU A 74 8.05 -2.41 16.07
N ASN A 75 7.78 -2.19 14.77
CA ASN A 75 8.83 -2.28 13.76
C ASN A 75 9.80 -1.08 13.87
N ALA A 76 11.11 -1.36 13.98
CA ALA A 76 12.16 -0.35 14.08
C ALA A 76 12.24 0.54 12.82
N HIS A 77 11.86 -0.01 11.66
CA HIS A 77 11.84 0.67 10.36
C HIS A 77 10.45 1.23 10.00
N ARG A 78 9.48 1.24 10.92
CA ARG A 78 8.11 1.76 10.67
C ARG A 78 8.10 3.17 10.08
N GLY A 79 8.99 4.04 10.54
CA GLY A 79 9.08 5.42 10.07
C GLY A 79 9.53 5.51 8.61
N GLU A 80 10.35 4.57 8.17
CA GLU A 80 10.83 4.49 6.80
C GLU A 80 9.71 4.06 5.85
N ALA A 81 9.02 2.95 6.17
CA ALA A 81 7.96 2.40 5.34
C ALA A 81 6.72 3.32 5.29
N LEU A 82 6.24 3.80 6.45
CA LEU A 82 5.12 4.74 6.50
C LEU A 82 5.48 6.09 5.89
N GLY A 83 6.71 6.55 6.11
CA GLY A 83 7.22 7.77 5.48
C GLY A 83 7.31 7.63 3.96
N ALA A 84 7.72 6.48 3.44
CA ALA A 84 7.75 6.20 2.02
C ALA A 84 6.34 6.22 1.43
N LEU A 85 5.38 5.55 2.07
CA LEU A 85 3.97 5.57 1.64
C LEU A 85 3.44 7.00 1.56
N LYS A 86 3.63 7.77 2.64
CA LYS A 86 3.18 9.17 2.72
C LYS A 86 3.76 10.00 1.58
N ARG A 87 5.08 9.94 1.36
CA ARG A 87 5.73 10.68 0.27
C ARG A 87 5.22 10.27 -1.10
N SER A 88 4.97 8.98 -1.34
CA SER A 88 4.42 8.51 -2.62
C SER A 88 3.00 9.03 -2.88
N VAL A 89 2.16 9.13 -1.85
CA VAL A 89 0.83 9.73 -1.97
C VAL A 89 0.94 11.24 -2.21
N GLU A 90 1.82 11.94 -1.49
CA GLU A 90 2.06 13.37 -1.67
C GLU A 90 2.58 13.70 -3.09
N GLU A 91 3.51 12.91 -3.63
CA GLU A 91 4.03 13.07 -4.99
C GLU A 91 2.93 12.87 -6.03
N LEU A 92 2.11 11.83 -5.87
CA LEU A 92 0.95 11.57 -6.73
C LEU A 92 -0.03 12.75 -6.70
N THR A 93 -0.43 13.21 -5.52
CA THR A 93 -1.38 14.32 -5.35
C THR A 93 -0.84 15.60 -5.98
N ARG A 94 0.43 15.94 -5.73
CA ARG A 94 1.07 17.12 -6.31
C ARG A 94 1.03 17.11 -7.84
N CYS A 95 1.37 15.98 -8.47
CA CYS A 95 1.33 15.88 -9.94
C CYS A 95 -0.08 16.17 -10.49
N ILE A 96 -1.14 15.72 -9.81
CA ILE A 96 -2.52 15.97 -10.23
C ILE A 96 -2.91 17.44 -9.99
N GLU A 97 -2.59 18.00 -8.83
CA GLU A 97 -2.94 19.38 -8.47
C GLU A 97 -2.23 20.42 -9.35
N GLU A 98 -0.97 20.17 -9.71
CA GLU A 98 -0.15 21.06 -10.55
C GLU A 98 -0.34 20.82 -12.05
N GLY A 99 -1.09 19.79 -12.45
CA GLY A 99 -1.23 19.41 -13.86
C GLY A 99 0.07 18.87 -14.48
N ASP A 100 0.98 18.34 -13.67
CA ASP A 100 2.27 17.78 -14.09
C ASP A 100 2.10 16.36 -14.65
N GLU A 101 1.62 16.29 -15.89
CA GLU A 101 1.47 15.03 -16.63
C GLU A 101 2.80 14.29 -16.78
N ILE A 102 3.90 15.01 -17.04
CA ILE A 102 5.22 14.41 -17.23
C ILE A 102 5.69 13.73 -15.95
N GLY A 103 5.56 14.40 -14.80
CA GLY A 103 5.88 13.82 -13.50
C GLY A 103 5.00 12.63 -13.15
N PHE A 104 3.71 12.69 -13.43
CA PHE A 104 2.79 11.56 -13.23
C PHE A 104 3.21 10.33 -14.07
N VAL A 105 3.51 10.53 -15.36
CA VAL A 105 3.99 9.44 -16.24
C VAL A 105 5.31 8.87 -15.74
N ALA A 106 6.24 9.72 -15.30
CA ALA A 106 7.52 9.27 -14.75
C ALA A 106 7.34 8.42 -13.48
N LEU A 107 6.39 8.77 -12.61
CA LEU A 107 6.04 7.99 -11.42
C LEU A 107 5.53 6.60 -11.81
N MET A 108 4.64 6.52 -12.80
CA MET A 108 4.09 5.26 -13.30
C MET A 108 5.17 4.37 -13.94
N GLU A 109 6.06 4.94 -14.76
CA GLU A 109 7.11 4.17 -15.43
C GLU A 109 8.18 3.67 -14.45
N ARG A 110 8.54 4.47 -13.44
CA ARG A 110 9.40 4.00 -12.33
C ARG A 110 8.78 2.79 -11.61
N GLY A 111 7.49 2.84 -11.32
CA GLY A 111 6.75 1.74 -10.72
C GLY A 111 6.75 0.49 -11.61
N ARG A 112 6.50 0.65 -12.91
CA ARG A 112 6.54 -0.43 -13.90
C ARG A 112 7.92 -1.10 -13.95
N GLY A 113 8.99 -0.31 -13.96
CA GLY A 113 10.37 -0.80 -13.95
C GLY A 113 10.67 -1.67 -12.73
N TYR A 114 10.32 -1.19 -11.53
CA TYR A 114 10.52 -1.93 -10.28
C TYR A 114 9.75 -3.26 -10.25
N LEU A 115 8.46 -3.25 -10.60
CA LEU A 115 7.61 -4.45 -10.57
C LEU A 115 8.01 -5.48 -11.64
N SER A 116 8.47 -5.02 -12.81
CA SER A 116 8.94 -5.89 -13.89
C SER A 116 10.25 -6.59 -13.53
N ALA A 117 11.14 -5.93 -12.79
CA ALA A 117 12.38 -6.55 -12.30
C ALA A 117 12.08 -7.67 -11.28
N ARG A 118 11.10 -7.45 -10.39
CA ARG A 118 10.65 -8.48 -9.43
C ARG A 118 10.05 -9.71 -10.12
N GLY A 119 9.26 -9.52 -11.19
CA GLY A 119 8.69 -10.61 -11.97
C GLY A 119 9.74 -11.50 -12.67
N LYS A 120 10.93 -10.96 -12.94
CA LYS A 120 12.07 -11.71 -13.51
C LYS A 120 12.90 -12.46 -12.44
N ALA A 121 13.01 -11.91 -11.22
CA ALA A 121 13.75 -12.54 -10.13
C ALA A 121 12.99 -13.68 -9.44
N GLY A 122 11.67 -13.76 -9.62
CA GLY A 122 10.82 -14.83 -9.08
C GLY A 122 10.49 -15.97 -10.07
N ARG A 123 11.14 -16.01 -11.23
CA ARG A 123 11.14 -17.13 -12.18
C ARG A 123 12.50 -17.81 -12.16
#